data_AF-A0A352JRS8-F1
#
_entry.id   AF-A0A352JRS8-F1
#
_cell.length_a   1.000
_cell.length_b   1.000
_cell.length_c   1.000
_cell.angle_alpha   90.00
_cell.angle_beta   90.00
_cell.angle_gamma   90.00
#
_symmetry.space_group_name_H-M   'P 1'
#
loop_
_entity.id
_entity.type
_entity.pdbx_description
1 polymer ?
#
loop_
_entity_poly.entity_id
_entity_poly.type
_entity_poly.pdbx_seq_one_letter_code
_entity_poly.pdbx_strand_id
1 'polypeptide(L)'
;FGDFTNLRGFVENGGQKGVQRPVLAPGTLAPIHPVGFLVITKDKVYGIPVAPEYQVLSDQGALNSTSFGLAPEKLMVTRIEPLRVPLNKDHVDPKLESNRLGDNQRIIDTIGIVTVFEGQPLENGDIASRLGGFNDVEQLETQKGVSDLQLQEALLGSKNFLHNNYQDFQAFLDNGGKIGLQHDPLLYGAYTLNPFLVSVELMSMLVVEQGQVAVIKSYVGLPTVDTSGSEFKFGSLVRPGRRGIWQEALRTGKYPINPHCYVAEIVPTAILTLNWAEAVSQAHNLDRNLKQITAKSREGFIFNIDLQVQIHVPDTKAPRVISMVGTMQNLVNEVLQAAVGNHFRDKIQSMPAVSFIETRQMVQEEAFQHISQKLSEYQVETKGVYIQDVILPEALVAVLTQREIANQQIETFKKQRESQEQRVLMENTKGTADMQSELAKSRVEIDIKGNRANARKAEADGEATYIEKTGTAQGAQVRAVGLARAEAFERQVSALGQIPTAIVNSVTALAENGVKIIPETLVMGGGNAMDGALATLMGFLKNQQKGSSWTTEIKSPSSKPDSKKKEGDI
;
A
#
# COMPACT_ATOMS: atom_id res chain seq x y z
N PHE A 1 -14.02 -36.74 -69.18
CA PHE A 1 -14.65 -38.06 -69.32
C PHE A 1 -16.07 -37.96 -68.77
N GLY A 2 -17.09 -38.45 -69.48
CA GLY A 2 -18.47 -38.42 -68.97
C GLY A 2 -18.67 -39.48 -67.89
N ASP A 3 -18.61 -39.07 -66.63
CA ASP A 3 -19.07 -39.81 -65.43
C ASP A 3 -18.63 -41.28 -65.33
N PHE A 4 -17.42 -41.58 -65.82
CA PHE A 4 -16.84 -42.93 -65.88
C PHE A 4 -17.72 -43.99 -66.59
N THR A 5 -18.59 -43.55 -67.52
CA THR A 5 -19.47 -44.39 -68.36
C THR A 5 -18.69 -45.26 -69.35
N ASN A 6 -17.72 -44.67 -70.06
CA ASN A 6 -17.06 -45.26 -71.22
C ASN A 6 -15.65 -45.73 -70.87
N LEU A 7 -15.52 -47.01 -70.53
CA LEU A 7 -14.24 -47.64 -70.20
C LEU A 7 -13.23 -47.62 -71.37
N ARG A 8 -13.69 -47.73 -72.62
CA ARG A 8 -12.79 -47.66 -73.79
C ARG A 8 -12.20 -46.24 -73.90
N GLY A 9 -13.04 -45.23 -73.86
CA GLY A 9 -12.63 -43.82 -73.90
C GLY A 9 -11.73 -43.43 -72.72
N PHE A 10 -11.91 -44.05 -71.54
CA PHE A 10 -11.00 -43.89 -70.41
C PHE A 10 -9.57 -44.38 -70.76
N VAL A 11 -9.43 -45.60 -71.26
CA VAL A 11 -8.12 -46.18 -71.64
C VAL A 11 -7.49 -45.44 -72.83
N GLU A 12 -8.27 -45.09 -73.86
CA GLU A 12 -7.79 -44.41 -75.07
C GLU A 12 -7.16 -43.03 -74.79
N ASN A 13 -7.59 -42.34 -73.73
CA ASN A 13 -7.00 -41.07 -73.29
C ASN A 13 -6.02 -41.26 -72.11
N GLY A 14 -5.40 -42.43 -71.98
CA GLY A 14 -4.31 -42.70 -71.02
C GLY A 14 -4.75 -43.03 -69.59
N GLY A 15 -6.03 -43.33 -69.35
CA GLY A 15 -6.55 -43.74 -68.05
C GLY A 15 -5.94 -45.07 -67.56
N GLN A 16 -5.48 -45.10 -66.30
CA GLN A 16 -4.71 -46.20 -65.73
C GLN A 16 -5.47 -46.94 -64.62
N LYS A 17 -5.10 -48.22 -64.40
CA LYS A 17 -5.60 -49.01 -63.25
C LYS A 17 -4.98 -48.47 -61.96
N GLY A 18 -5.82 -47.92 -61.09
CA GLY A 18 -5.43 -47.42 -59.77
C GLY A 18 -6.56 -46.64 -59.10
N VAL A 19 -6.25 -46.04 -57.95
CA VAL A 19 -7.13 -45.03 -57.34
C VAL A 19 -7.25 -43.85 -58.30
N GLN A 20 -8.47 -43.40 -58.57
CA GLN A 20 -8.71 -42.21 -59.38
C GLN A 20 -8.64 -40.96 -58.50
N ARG A 21 -8.03 -39.88 -58.99
CA ARG A 21 -7.87 -38.62 -58.23
C ARG A 21 -9.20 -37.93 -57.91
N PRO A 22 -10.17 -37.78 -58.84
CA PRO A 22 -11.45 -37.14 -58.55
C PRO A 22 -12.32 -37.94 -57.58
N VAL A 23 -13.00 -37.25 -56.68
CA VAL A 23 -13.96 -37.84 -55.71
C VAL A 23 -15.39 -37.51 -56.15
N LEU A 24 -16.31 -38.45 -55.98
CA LEU A 24 -17.73 -38.23 -56.21
C LEU A 24 -18.35 -37.51 -55.02
N ALA A 25 -19.14 -36.46 -55.26
CA ALA A 25 -19.78 -35.70 -54.20
C ALA A 25 -20.92 -36.53 -53.53
N PRO A 26 -21.26 -36.25 -52.26
CA PRO A 26 -22.45 -36.83 -51.63
C PRO A 26 -23.70 -36.52 -52.44
N GLY A 27 -24.44 -37.56 -52.83
CA GLY A 27 -25.63 -37.43 -53.67
C GLY A 27 -25.39 -37.42 -55.19
N THR A 28 -24.15 -37.59 -55.67
CA THR A 28 -23.87 -37.77 -57.10
C THR A 28 -24.59 -39.00 -57.66
N LEU A 29 -25.44 -38.80 -58.67
CA LEU A 29 -26.11 -39.85 -59.45
C LEU A 29 -25.39 -40.05 -60.80
N ALA A 30 -24.28 -40.77 -60.78
CA ALA A 30 -23.43 -41.00 -61.96
C ALA A 30 -23.57 -42.44 -62.51
N PRO A 31 -23.81 -42.63 -63.83
CA PRO A 31 -23.86 -43.95 -64.47
C PRO A 31 -22.46 -44.54 -64.74
N ILE A 32 -21.82 -45.05 -63.69
CA ILE A 32 -20.44 -45.54 -63.70
C ILE A 32 -20.35 -46.98 -64.25
N HIS A 33 -19.33 -47.28 -65.07
CA HIS A 33 -19.15 -48.60 -65.68
C HIS A 33 -18.80 -49.70 -64.64
N PRO A 34 -19.69 -50.66 -64.36
CA PRO A 34 -19.62 -51.48 -63.13
C PRO A 34 -18.48 -52.51 -63.11
N VAL A 35 -17.92 -52.89 -64.27
CA VAL A 35 -16.74 -53.77 -64.38
C VAL A 35 -15.44 -52.96 -64.54
N GLY A 36 -15.55 -51.66 -64.84
CA GLY A 36 -14.41 -50.79 -65.11
C GLY A 36 -13.90 -50.07 -63.86
N PHE A 37 -14.80 -49.73 -62.95
CA PHE A 37 -14.51 -48.96 -61.75
C PHE A 37 -15.25 -49.56 -60.55
N LEU A 38 -14.59 -49.56 -59.39
CA LEU A 38 -15.22 -49.83 -58.10
C LEU A 38 -15.49 -48.49 -57.41
N VAL A 39 -16.70 -48.29 -56.92
CA VAL A 39 -17.07 -47.09 -56.14
C VAL A 39 -17.15 -47.48 -54.67
N ILE A 40 -16.14 -47.10 -53.91
CA ILE A 40 -16.06 -47.35 -52.46
C ILE A 40 -16.83 -46.24 -51.75
N THR A 41 -17.89 -46.58 -51.01
CA THR A 41 -18.55 -45.65 -50.07
C THR A 41 -18.40 -46.15 -48.63
N LYS A 42 -18.82 -45.33 -47.67
CA LYS A 42 -18.75 -45.66 -46.23
C LYS A 42 -19.38 -47.03 -45.91
N ASP A 43 -20.55 -47.30 -46.49
CA ASP A 43 -21.40 -48.42 -46.06
C ASP A 43 -21.30 -49.65 -46.97
N LYS A 44 -20.81 -49.50 -48.21
CA LYS A 44 -20.64 -50.60 -49.19
C LYS A 44 -19.75 -50.22 -50.37
N VAL A 45 -19.37 -51.21 -51.16
CA VAL A 45 -18.66 -51.04 -52.44
C VAL A 45 -19.61 -51.37 -53.59
N TYR A 46 -19.63 -50.54 -54.64
CA TYR A 46 -20.35 -50.81 -55.88
C TYR A 46 -19.39 -51.24 -57.00
N GLY A 47 -19.88 -52.07 -57.92
CA GLY A 47 -19.12 -52.60 -59.04
C GLY A 47 -18.79 -54.09 -58.86
N ILE A 48 -18.08 -54.66 -59.83
CA ILE A 48 -17.69 -56.08 -59.87
C ILE A 48 -16.16 -56.16 -59.81
N PRO A 49 -15.57 -56.70 -58.73
CA PRO A 49 -14.12 -56.81 -58.62
C PRO A 49 -13.55 -57.81 -59.64
N VAL A 50 -12.43 -57.45 -60.27
CA VAL A 50 -11.73 -58.28 -61.26
C VAL A 50 -10.43 -58.89 -60.69
N ALA A 51 -9.95 -58.41 -59.54
CA ALA A 51 -8.80 -59.00 -58.85
C ALA A 51 -9.27 -60.10 -57.87
N PRO A 52 -8.63 -61.29 -57.85
CA PRO A 52 -9.07 -62.43 -57.03
C PRO A 52 -9.21 -62.12 -55.54
N GLU A 53 -8.31 -61.29 -54.99
CA GLU A 53 -8.32 -60.83 -53.60
C GLU A 53 -9.64 -60.17 -53.16
N TYR A 54 -10.27 -59.38 -54.04
CA TYR A 54 -11.55 -58.71 -53.76
C TYR A 54 -12.75 -59.55 -54.23
N GLN A 55 -12.57 -60.50 -55.14
CA GLN A 55 -13.63 -61.43 -55.57
C GLN A 55 -14.06 -62.34 -54.41
N VAL A 56 -13.11 -62.99 -53.73
CA VAL A 56 -13.41 -63.84 -52.57
C VAL A 56 -14.15 -63.07 -51.46
N LEU A 57 -13.77 -61.80 -51.22
CA LEU A 57 -14.45 -60.93 -50.27
C LEU A 57 -15.84 -60.49 -50.74
N SER A 58 -16.04 -60.33 -52.05
CA SER A 58 -17.33 -59.98 -52.65
C SER A 58 -18.33 -61.13 -52.59
N ASP A 59 -17.88 -62.35 -52.92
CA ASP A 59 -18.71 -63.57 -52.88
C ASP A 59 -19.16 -63.91 -51.45
N GLN A 60 -18.35 -63.54 -50.45
CA GLN A 60 -18.66 -63.65 -49.02
C GLN A 60 -19.50 -62.49 -48.47
N GLY A 61 -19.83 -61.47 -49.28
CA GLY A 61 -20.54 -60.26 -48.85
C GLY A 61 -19.74 -59.37 -47.89
N ALA A 62 -18.43 -59.58 -47.76
CA ALA A 62 -17.54 -58.92 -46.81
C ALA A 62 -16.81 -57.69 -47.38
N LEU A 63 -16.88 -57.46 -48.70
CA LEU A 63 -16.19 -56.37 -49.39
C LEU A 63 -16.72 -54.98 -48.97
N ASN A 64 -15.90 -54.22 -48.25
CA ASN A 64 -16.24 -52.91 -47.70
C ASN A 64 -15.02 -51.95 -47.74
N SER A 65 -15.11 -50.74 -47.17
CA SER A 65 -14.00 -49.77 -47.24
C SER A 65 -12.71 -50.24 -46.57
N THR A 66 -12.79 -51.02 -45.48
CA THR A 66 -11.60 -51.51 -44.76
C THR A 66 -10.85 -52.57 -45.55
N SER A 67 -11.52 -53.24 -46.51
CA SER A 67 -10.86 -54.13 -47.49
C SER A 67 -9.83 -53.38 -48.34
N PHE A 68 -9.94 -52.06 -48.46
CA PHE A 68 -9.01 -51.17 -49.18
C PHE A 68 -8.15 -50.31 -48.22
N GLY A 69 -8.08 -50.67 -46.93
CA GLY A 69 -7.36 -49.92 -45.90
C GLY A 69 -8.04 -48.62 -45.44
N LEU A 70 -9.26 -48.32 -45.91
CA LEU A 70 -9.99 -47.11 -45.51
C LEU A 70 -10.92 -47.38 -44.32
N ALA A 71 -10.66 -46.70 -43.20
CA ALA A 71 -11.65 -46.56 -42.13
C ALA A 71 -12.91 -45.85 -42.68
N PRO A 72 -14.14 -46.32 -42.39
CA PRO A 72 -15.37 -45.75 -42.97
C PRO A 72 -15.57 -44.25 -42.71
N GLU A 73 -15.00 -43.74 -41.61
CA GLU A 73 -15.02 -42.32 -41.24
C GLU A 73 -14.23 -41.44 -42.22
N LYS A 74 -13.14 -41.96 -42.82
CA LYS A 74 -12.35 -41.24 -43.84
C LYS A 74 -13.08 -41.07 -45.18
N LEU A 75 -14.23 -41.71 -45.36
CA LEU A 75 -15.12 -41.54 -46.52
C LEU A 75 -16.28 -40.56 -46.24
N MET A 76 -16.30 -39.93 -45.07
CA MET A 76 -17.19 -38.81 -44.78
C MET A 76 -16.55 -37.49 -45.21
N VAL A 77 -17.38 -36.50 -45.58
CA VAL A 77 -16.91 -35.16 -45.95
C VAL A 77 -16.10 -34.57 -44.79
N THR A 78 -14.86 -34.16 -45.05
CA THR A 78 -13.98 -33.58 -44.05
C THR A 78 -14.55 -32.24 -43.60
N ARG A 79 -15.01 -32.16 -42.35
CA ARG A 79 -15.50 -30.91 -41.75
C ARG A 79 -14.45 -30.31 -40.85
N ILE A 80 -14.24 -29.02 -41.00
CA ILE A 80 -13.41 -28.21 -40.11
C ILE A 80 -14.36 -27.18 -39.52
N GLU A 81 -14.68 -27.35 -38.25
CA GLU A 81 -15.64 -26.53 -37.50
C GLU A 81 -15.16 -26.36 -36.04
N PRO A 82 -15.52 -25.24 -35.36
CA PRO A 82 -15.05 -24.97 -34.01
C PRO A 82 -15.47 -26.06 -33.02
N LEU A 83 -14.50 -26.65 -32.32
CA LEU A 83 -14.77 -27.71 -31.35
C LEU A 83 -15.30 -27.13 -30.04
N ARG A 84 -16.28 -27.81 -29.45
CA ARG A 84 -16.79 -27.48 -28.11
C ARG A 84 -16.18 -28.44 -27.10
N VAL A 85 -15.34 -27.91 -26.22
CA VAL A 85 -14.66 -28.70 -25.19
C VAL A 85 -15.29 -28.38 -23.83
N PRO A 86 -15.70 -29.39 -23.03
CA PRO A 86 -16.18 -29.16 -21.68
C PRO A 86 -15.04 -28.64 -20.80
N LEU A 87 -15.32 -27.66 -19.93
CA LEU A 87 -14.32 -27.16 -18.98
C LEU A 87 -13.99 -28.25 -17.95
N ASN A 88 -12.77 -28.77 -18.02
CA ASN A 88 -12.22 -29.60 -16.96
C ASN A 88 -11.76 -28.68 -15.81
N LYS A 89 -12.31 -28.85 -14.60
CA LYS A 89 -12.22 -27.85 -13.51
C LYS A 89 -10.79 -27.56 -13.05
N ASP A 90 -9.86 -28.49 -13.25
CA ASP A 90 -8.54 -28.46 -12.64
C ASP A 90 -7.48 -27.70 -13.47
N HIS A 91 -7.79 -27.30 -14.71
CA HIS A 91 -6.89 -26.57 -15.63
C HIS A 91 -7.64 -25.47 -16.39
N VAL A 92 -8.25 -24.53 -15.65
CA VAL A 92 -8.92 -23.35 -16.24
C VAL A 92 -7.98 -22.15 -16.17
N ASP A 93 -7.31 -21.82 -17.28
CA ASP A 93 -6.64 -20.52 -17.42
C ASP A 93 -7.67 -19.39 -17.34
N PRO A 94 -7.60 -18.46 -16.37
CA PRO A 94 -8.67 -17.49 -16.13
C PRO A 94 -8.85 -16.44 -17.24
N LYS A 95 -7.94 -16.34 -18.20
CA LYS A 95 -7.90 -15.25 -19.20
C LYS A 95 -8.76 -15.49 -20.43
N LEU A 96 -8.93 -16.75 -20.84
CA LEU A 96 -9.68 -17.14 -22.04
C LEU A 96 -11.20 -17.15 -21.81
N GLU A 97 -11.73 -16.05 -21.25
CA GLU A 97 -13.15 -15.86 -20.97
C GLU A 97 -13.95 -15.51 -22.23
N SER A 98 -13.27 -15.03 -23.28
CA SER A 98 -13.82 -14.51 -24.52
C SER A 98 -14.68 -15.50 -25.33
N ASN A 99 -14.38 -16.81 -25.25
CA ASN A 99 -15.09 -17.89 -25.96
C ASN A 99 -16.11 -18.64 -25.07
N ARG A 100 -16.57 -18.04 -23.95
CA ARG A 100 -17.60 -18.62 -23.07
C ARG A 100 -19.01 -18.40 -23.63
N LEU A 101 -19.64 -19.49 -24.08
CA LEU A 101 -21.11 -19.58 -24.12
C LEU A 101 -21.62 -20.20 -22.80
N GLY A 102 -22.93 -20.12 -22.57
CA GLY A 102 -23.53 -20.54 -21.30
C GLY A 102 -23.25 -22.00 -20.92
N ASP A 103 -22.95 -22.20 -19.63
CA ASP A 103 -22.75 -23.47 -18.92
C ASP A 103 -21.60 -24.39 -19.42
N ASN A 104 -20.42 -24.22 -18.80
CA ASN A 104 -19.30 -25.17 -18.78
C ASN A 104 -18.72 -25.66 -20.13
N GLN A 105 -18.95 -24.97 -21.25
CA GLN A 105 -18.31 -25.27 -22.54
C GLN A 105 -17.47 -24.10 -23.07
N ARG A 106 -16.25 -24.40 -23.53
CA ARG A 106 -15.38 -23.46 -24.25
C ARG A 106 -15.33 -23.84 -25.73
N ILE A 107 -15.54 -22.85 -26.59
CA ILE A 107 -15.31 -23.00 -28.03
C ILE A 107 -13.80 -22.88 -28.28
N ILE A 108 -13.24 -23.81 -29.05
CA ILE A 108 -11.86 -23.77 -29.55
C ILE A 108 -11.92 -23.66 -31.08
N ASP A 109 -11.31 -22.61 -31.61
CA ASP A 109 -11.15 -22.42 -33.04
C ASP A 109 -10.19 -23.47 -33.62
N THR A 110 -10.50 -24.00 -34.81
CA THR A 110 -9.78 -25.13 -35.40
C THR A 110 -9.32 -24.88 -36.84
N ILE A 111 -8.31 -25.65 -37.25
CA ILE A 111 -7.75 -25.70 -38.59
C ILE A 111 -7.48 -27.15 -38.98
N GLY A 112 -7.55 -27.46 -40.27
CA GLY A 112 -7.18 -28.76 -40.82
C GLY A 112 -5.74 -28.76 -41.30
N ILE A 113 -4.84 -29.46 -40.60
CA ILE A 113 -3.47 -29.67 -41.04
C ILE A 113 -3.47 -30.76 -42.11
N VAL A 114 -2.95 -30.44 -43.30
CA VAL A 114 -3.00 -31.34 -44.46
C VAL A 114 -1.69 -32.11 -44.60
N THR A 115 -1.79 -33.41 -44.83
CA THR A 115 -0.69 -34.26 -45.29
C THR A 115 -1.09 -34.95 -46.59
N VAL A 116 -0.20 -34.90 -47.58
CA VAL A 116 -0.42 -35.43 -48.93
C VAL A 116 0.44 -36.67 -49.19
N PHE A 117 -0.10 -37.66 -49.90
CA PHE A 117 0.53 -38.97 -50.16
C PHE A 117 0.94 -39.20 -51.61
N GLU A 118 0.69 -38.25 -52.52
CA GLU A 118 1.13 -38.29 -53.91
C GLU A 118 1.78 -36.96 -54.32
N GLY A 119 2.87 -37.01 -55.09
CA GLY A 119 3.58 -35.84 -55.59
C GLY A 119 5.08 -36.08 -55.71
N GLN A 120 5.83 -35.03 -56.08
CA GLN A 120 7.29 -35.06 -56.01
C GLN A 120 7.76 -35.02 -54.54
N PRO A 121 8.93 -35.60 -54.19
CA PRO A 121 9.51 -35.48 -52.86
C PRO A 121 9.82 -34.02 -52.49
N LEU A 122 9.89 -33.75 -51.17
CA LEU A 122 10.42 -32.48 -50.65
C LEU A 122 11.90 -32.29 -51.03
N GLU A 123 12.34 -31.04 -51.05
CA GLU A 123 13.76 -30.72 -51.27
C GLU A 123 14.58 -30.90 -49.99
N ASN A 124 15.90 -31.04 -50.13
CA ASN A 124 16.79 -31.41 -49.04
C ASN A 124 16.79 -30.38 -47.89
N GLY A 125 16.07 -30.68 -46.81
CA GLY A 125 15.97 -29.84 -45.62
C GLY A 125 14.63 -29.10 -45.45
N ASP A 126 13.67 -29.31 -46.35
CA ASP A 126 12.27 -28.94 -46.16
C ASP A 126 11.53 -30.02 -45.35
N ILE A 127 10.67 -29.60 -44.41
CA ILE A 127 9.78 -30.50 -43.66
C ILE A 127 8.30 -30.39 -44.06
N ALA A 128 7.95 -29.41 -44.89
CA ALA A 128 6.60 -29.19 -45.39
C ALA A 128 6.60 -28.56 -46.79
N SER A 129 5.60 -28.91 -47.61
CA SER A 129 5.35 -28.38 -48.94
C SER A 129 4.60 -27.04 -48.87
N ARG A 130 5.09 -26.04 -49.61
CA ARG A 130 4.35 -24.79 -49.92
C ARG A 130 4.41 -24.56 -51.43
N LEU A 131 3.28 -24.21 -52.05
CA LEU A 131 3.23 -24.01 -53.51
C LEU A 131 4.11 -22.82 -53.93
N GLY A 132 4.99 -23.05 -54.90
CA GLY A 132 6.05 -22.10 -55.29
C GLY A 132 7.16 -21.90 -54.24
N GLY A 133 7.25 -22.77 -53.22
CA GLY A 133 8.22 -22.68 -52.14
C GLY A 133 8.05 -21.41 -51.31
N PHE A 134 9.16 -20.70 -51.09
CA PHE A 134 9.22 -19.39 -50.42
C PHE A 134 9.79 -18.30 -51.35
N ASN A 135 9.75 -18.54 -52.66
CA ASN A 135 10.33 -17.66 -53.68
C ASN A 135 9.59 -16.31 -53.78
N ASP A 136 8.31 -16.29 -53.42
CA ASP A 136 7.50 -15.09 -53.22
C ASP A 136 7.99 -14.25 -52.02
N VAL A 137 8.33 -14.89 -50.91
CA VAL A 137 8.92 -14.23 -49.73
C VAL A 137 10.29 -13.66 -50.07
N GLU A 138 11.14 -14.40 -50.79
CA GLU A 138 12.47 -13.92 -51.22
C GLU A 138 12.38 -12.71 -52.16
N GLN A 139 11.42 -12.71 -53.09
CA GLN A 139 11.14 -11.58 -53.98
C GLN A 139 10.60 -10.37 -53.22
N LEU A 140 9.80 -10.57 -52.16
CA LEU A 140 9.30 -9.49 -51.30
C LEU A 140 10.39 -8.92 -50.39
N GLU A 141 11.25 -9.75 -49.79
CA GLU A 141 12.40 -9.30 -49.00
C GLU A 141 13.38 -8.46 -49.82
N THR A 142 13.51 -8.75 -51.11
CA THR A 142 14.38 -8.02 -52.06
C THR A 142 13.84 -6.61 -52.39
N GLN A 143 12.55 -6.34 -52.15
CA GLN A 143 11.95 -5.03 -52.42
C GLN A 143 12.26 -4.03 -51.29
N LYS A 144 12.80 -2.87 -51.67
CA LYS A 144 13.18 -1.82 -50.71
C LYS A 144 11.95 -1.26 -49.98
N GLY A 145 11.96 -1.36 -48.66
CA GLY A 145 10.94 -0.79 -47.78
C GLY A 145 9.79 -1.73 -47.39
N VAL A 146 9.80 -3.00 -47.82
CA VAL A 146 8.82 -3.99 -47.36
C VAL A 146 8.99 -4.26 -45.87
N SER A 147 7.90 -4.05 -45.12
CA SER A 147 7.82 -4.28 -43.68
C SER A 147 7.67 -5.78 -43.34
N ASP A 148 8.07 -6.17 -42.13
CA ASP A 148 7.92 -7.56 -41.67
C ASP A 148 6.45 -7.98 -41.54
N LEU A 149 5.54 -7.04 -41.26
CA LEU A 149 4.09 -7.30 -41.25
C LEU A 149 3.59 -7.73 -42.64
N GLN A 150 4.06 -7.10 -43.71
CA GLN A 150 3.71 -7.50 -45.09
C GLN A 150 4.29 -8.87 -45.45
N LEU A 151 5.46 -9.24 -44.92
CA LEU A 151 6.00 -10.60 -45.05
C LEU A 151 5.16 -11.63 -44.28
N GLN A 152 4.68 -11.29 -43.08
CA GLN A 152 3.72 -12.12 -42.33
C GLN A 152 2.41 -12.31 -43.12
N GLU A 153 1.81 -11.23 -43.63
CA GLU A 153 0.56 -11.29 -44.41
C GLU A 153 0.71 -12.14 -45.68
N ALA A 154 1.79 -11.97 -46.44
CA ALA A 154 2.05 -12.75 -47.66
C ALA A 154 2.40 -14.23 -47.38
N LEU A 155 3.01 -14.51 -46.22
CA LEU A 155 3.35 -15.88 -45.80
C LEU A 155 2.12 -16.65 -45.28
N LEU A 156 1.28 -15.98 -44.49
CA LEU A 156 0.05 -16.55 -43.90
C LEU A 156 -1.14 -16.54 -44.87
N GLY A 157 -1.03 -15.84 -46.00
CA GLY A 157 -1.98 -15.92 -47.11
C GLY A 157 -1.98 -17.30 -47.78
N SER A 158 -3.09 -18.03 -47.63
CA SER A 158 -3.23 -19.39 -48.17
C SER A 158 -3.32 -19.40 -49.70
N LYS A 159 -2.57 -20.32 -50.32
CA LYS A 159 -2.56 -20.65 -51.76
C LYS A 159 -3.56 -21.74 -52.13
N ASN A 160 -4.36 -22.23 -51.17
CA ASN A 160 -5.34 -23.32 -51.37
C ASN A 160 -6.41 -23.04 -52.45
N PHE A 161 -6.57 -21.78 -52.89
CA PHE A 161 -7.42 -21.43 -54.02
C PHE A 161 -6.92 -21.98 -55.36
N LEU A 162 -5.61 -22.22 -55.54
CA LEU A 162 -5.02 -22.71 -56.80
C LEU A 162 -5.45 -24.15 -57.17
N HIS A 163 -5.94 -24.92 -56.19
CA HIS A 163 -6.30 -26.34 -56.31
C HIS A 163 -7.59 -26.69 -55.55
N ASN A 164 -8.47 -25.70 -55.40
CA ASN A 164 -9.77 -25.82 -54.73
C ASN A 164 -9.70 -26.58 -53.41
N ASN A 165 -8.80 -26.18 -52.51
CA ASN A 165 -8.64 -26.78 -51.18
C ASN A 165 -8.34 -28.29 -51.22
N TYR A 166 -7.47 -28.72 -52.15
CA TYR A 166 -7.10 -30.12 -52.43
C TYR A 166 -8.23 -31.01 -53.00
N GLN A 167 -9.39 -30.44 -53.33
CA GLN A 167 -10.48 -31.16 -54.00
C GLN A 167 -10.21 -31.32 -55.50
N ASP A 168 -9.44 -30.40 -56.11
CA ASP A 168 -8.78 -30.64 -57.40
C ASP A 168 -7.32 -31.01 -57.15
N PHE A 169 -7.08 -32.31 -56.95
CA PHE A 169 -5.74 -32.83 -56.73
C PHE A 169 -4.85 -32.78 -57.99
N GLN A 170 -5.44 -32.69 -59.19
CA GLN A 170 -4.65 -32.54 -60.41
C GLN A 170 -4.05 -31.13 -60.47
N ALA A 171 -4.88 -30.11 -60.22
CA ALA A 171 -4.41 -28.73 -60.11
C ALA A 171 -3.36 -28.53 -59.01
N PHE A 172 -3.42 -29.28 -57.91
CA PHE A 172 -2.36 -29.26 -56.88
C PHE A 172 -1.01 -29.72 -57.43
N LEU A 173 -0.97 -30.85 -58.14
CA LEU A 173 0.25 -31.36 -58.76
C LEU A 173 0.76 -30.45 -59.87
N ASP A 174 -0.13 -29.92 -60.71
CA ASP A 174 0.20 -29.04 -61.83
C ASP A 174 0.80 -27.69 -61.37
N ASN A 175 0.42 -27.22 -60.18
CA ASN A 175 1.03 -26.04 -59.51
C ASN A 175 2.34 -26.37 -58.76
N GLY A 176 2.92 -27.57 -58.95
CA GLY A 176 4.18 -27.99 -58.31
C GLY A 176 4.01 -28.53 -56.88
N GLY A 177 2.84 -29.09 -56.56
CA GLY A 177 2.56 -29.70 -55.27
C GLY A 177 3.48 -30.89 -54.94
N LYS A 178 4.01 -30.91 -53.72
CA LYS A 178 4.91 -31.95 -53.21
C LYS A 178 4.25 -32.81 -52.13
N ILE A 179 4.72 -34.05 -52.01
CA ILE A 179 4.27 -35.03 -51.01
C ILE A 179 4.65 -34.60 -49.58
N GLY A 180 3.93 -35.12 -48.59
CA GLY A 180 4.20 -34.90 -47.17
C GLY A 180 3.30 -33.84 -46.53
N LEU A 181 3.72 -33.35 -45.37
CA LEU A 181 3.06 -32.26 -44.64
C LEU A 181 2.95 -31.01 -45.51
N GLN A 182 1.83 -30.30 -45.43
CA GLN A 182 1.60 -29.06 -46.18
C GLN A 182 1.68 -27.84 -45.26
N HIS A 183 2.23 -26.74 -45.77
CA HIS A 183 2.37 -25.48 -45.05
C HIS A 183 1.01 -24.81 -44.78
N ASP A 184 0.15 -24.75 -45.80
CA ASP A 184 -1.12 -24.01 -45.77
C ASP A 184 -2.25 -24.89 -45.19
N PRO A 185 -2.76 -24.61 -43.97
CA PRO A 185 -3.86 -25.39 -43.43
C PRO A 185 -5.19 -25.04 -44.11
N LEU A 186 -6.14 -25.97 -44.00
CA LEU A 186 -7.53 -25.75 -44.37
C LEU A 186 -8.26 -24.98 -43.26
N LEU A 187 -9.14 -24.06 -43.68
CA LEU A 187 -9.96 -23.22 -42.82
C LEU A 187 -11.33 -23.87 -42.57
N TYR A 188 -12.26 -23.13 -41.95
CA TYR A 188 -13.63 -23.63 -41.74
C TYR A 188 -14.34 -23.94 -43.06
N GLY A 189 -14.90 -25.13 -43.15
CA GLY A 189 -15.54 -25.62 -44.36
C GLY A 189 -15.88 -27.11 -44.32
N ALA A 190 -16.43 -27.60 -45.43
CA ALA A 190 -16.72 -29.00 -45.66
C ALA A 190 -16.13 -29.40 -47.02
N TYR A 191 -15.19 -30.34 -47.01
CA TYR A 191 -14.31 -30.64 -48.15
C TYR A 191 -14.45 -32.10 -48.59
N THR A 192 -14.65 -32.34 -49.89
CA THR A 192 -14.70 -33.69 -50.48
C THR A 192 -13.29 -34.11 -50.90
N LEU A 193 -12.47 -34.48 -49.92
CA LEU A 193 -11.08 -34.88 -50.11
C LEU A 193 -10.95 -36.37 -50.48
N ASN A 194 -9.87 -36.73 -51.18
CA ASN A 194 -9.57 -38.11 -51.53
C ASN A 194 -8.72 -38.77 -50.42
N PRO A 195 -9.25 -39.72 -49.62
CA PRO A 195 -8.57 -40.24 -48.43
C PRO A 195 -7.34 -41.12 -48.73
N PHE A 196 -7.12 -41.49 -50.00
CA PHE A 196 -5.89 -42.15 -50.45
C PHE A 196 -4.76 -41.15 -50.77
N LEU A 197 -5.09 -39.89 -51.05
CA LEU A 197 -4.15 -38.87 -51.51
C LEU A 197 -3.91 -37.78 -50.46
N VAL A 198 -4.90 -37.56 -49.58
CA VAL A 198 -4.93 -36.46 -48.61
C VAL A 198 -5.45 -36.98 -47.27
N SER A 199 -4.72 -36.68 -46.19
CA SER A 199 -5.19 -36.81 -44.81
C SER A 199 -5.25 -35.44 -44.16
N VAL A 200 -6.25 -35.22 -43.30
CA VAL A 200 -6.43 -33.98 -42.54
C VAL A 200 -6.49 -34.29 -41.05
N GLU A 201 -5.72 -33.56 -40.26
CA GLU A 201 -5.70 -33.60 -38.79
C GLU A 201 -6.27 -32.30 -38.24
N LEU A 202 -7.20 -32.38 -37.28
CA LEU A 202 -7.84 -31.20 -36.69
C LEU A 202 -7.01 -30.67 -35.51
N MET A 203 -6.42 -29.49 -35.69
CA MET A 203 -5.61 -28.81 -34.68
C MET A 203 -6.26 -27.50 -34.24
N SER A 204 -5.91 -27.02 -33.04
CA SER A 204 -6.34 -25.70 -32.56
C SER A 204 -5.66 -24.58 -33.35
N MET A 205 -6.44 -23.60 -33.79
CA MET A 205 -5.92 -22.36 -34.39
C MET A 205 -5.14 -21.54 -33.35
N LEU A 206 -4.08 -20.84 -33.77
CA LEU A 206 -3.39 -19.89 -32.87
C LEU A 206 -4.32 -18.71 -32.58
N VAL A 207 -4.61 -18.47 -31.30
CA VAL A 207 -5.33 -17.30 -30.82
C VAL A 207 -4.38 -16.48 -29.94
N VAL A 208 -4.20 -15.22 -30.29
CA VAL A 208 -3.40 -14.24 -29.54
C VAL A 208 -4.37 -13.18 -29.00
N GLU A 209 -4.52 -13.07 -27.69
CA GLU A 209 -5.51 -12.17 -27.10
C GLU A 209 -4.99 -10.73 -26.98
N GLN A 210 -5.83 -9.82 -26.47
CA GLN A 210 -5.42 -8.44 -26.19
C GLN A 210 -4.43 -8.41 -25.00
N GLY A 211 -3.34 -7.65 -25.12
CA GLY A 211 -2.27 -7.64 -24.11
C GLY A 211 -1.37 -8.88 -24.15
N GLN A 212 -1.34 -9.58 -25.29
CA GLN A 212 -0.43 -10.68 -25.61
C GLN A 212 0.18 -10.47 -27.00
N VAL A 213 1.34 -11.08 -27.25
CA VAL A 213 1.90 -11.30 -28.60
C VAL A 213 2.42 -12.74 -28.70
N ALA A 214 2.49 -13.29 -29.91
CA ALA A 214 3.06 -14.62 -30.16
C ALA A 214 4.42 -14.51 -30.86
N VAL A 215 5.49 -14.93 -30.16
CA VAL A 215 6.83 -15.05 -30.76
C VAL A 215 6.90 -16.37 -31.52
N ILE A 216 7.16 -16.31 -32.82
CA ILE A 216 7.14 -17.48 -33.70
C ILE A 216 8.54 -18.08 -33.87
N LYS A 217 8.65 -19.37 -33.56
CA LYS A 217 9.80 -20.24 -33.78
C LYS A 217 9.51 -21.04 -35.06
N SER A 218 10.19 -20.71 -36.16
CA SER A 218 9.95 -21.25 -37.51
C SER A 218 10.94 -22.35 -37.88
N TYR A 219 10.42 -23.53 -38.23
CA TYR A 219 11.21 -24.67 -38.72
C TYR A 219 11.25 -24.75 -40.26
N VAL A 220 10.36 -24.03 -40.94
CA VAL A 220 10.26 -23.94 -42.41
C VAL A 220 10.71 -22.56 -42.91
N GLY A 221 10.87 -22.43 -44.22
CA GLY A 221 11.20 -21.16 -44.87
C GLY A 221 12.61 -21.07 -45.40
N LEU A 222 12.96 -19.88 -45.88
CA LEU A 222 14.28 -19.55 -46.43
C LEU A 222 15.40 -19.77 -45.39
N PRO A 223 16.66 -19.96 -45.82
CA PRO A 223 17.80 -20.11 -44.91
C PRO A 223 17.91 -18.97 -43.87
N THR A 224 18.34 -19.33 -42.67
CA THR A 224 18.58 -18.39 -41.56
C THR A 224 19.58 -17.31 -41.97
N VAL A 225 19.17 -16.04 -41.88
CA VAL A 225 20.03 -14.86 -42.06
C VAL A 225 19.77 -13.95 -40.88
N ASP A 226 20.81 -13.72 -40.08
CA ASP A 226 20.70 -13.04 -38.80
C ASP A 226 20.47 -11.53 -38.97
N THR A 227 19.38 -11.02 -38.39
CA THR A 227 19.02 -9.60 -38.37
C THR A 227 19.18 -8.95 -36.99
N SER A 228 19.70 -9.68 -35.99
CA SER A 228 19.74 -9.26 -34.58
C SER A 228 20.68 -8.08 -34.30
N GLY A 229 21.73 -7.92 -35.12
CA GLY A 229 22.85 -6.99 -34.92
C GLY A 229 24.03 -7.59 -34.13
N SER A 230 25.25 -7.09 -34.36
CA SER A 230 26.52 -7.61 -33.80
C SER A 230 26.56 -7.71 -32.28
N GLU A 231 25.80 -6.87 -31.59
CA GLU A 231 25.76 -6.81 -30.12
C GLU A 231 24.93 -7.95 -29.51
N PHE A 232 24.07 -8.59 -30.29
CA PHE A 232 23.18 -9.65 -29.83
C PHE A 232 23.84 -11.02 -30.01
N LYS A 233 24.07 -11.73 -28.90
CA LYS A 233 24.83 -13.00 -28.87
C LYS A 233 23.99 -14.19 -28.40
N PHE A 234 22.68 -14.01 -28.26
CA PHE A 234 21.75 -14.96 -27.64
C PHE A 234 20.86 -15.64 -28.69
N GLY A 235 21.50 -16.27 -29.67
CA GLY A 235 20.84 -16.80 -30.87
C GLY A 235 20.65 -15.73 -31.96
N SER A 236 19.98 -16.12 -33.04
CA SER A 236 19.75 -15.30 -34.24
C SER A 236 18.26 -15.11 -34.49
N LEU A 237 17.81 -13.86 -34.47
CA LEU A 237 16.53 -13.45 -35.02
C LEU A 237 16.60 -13.37 -36.55
N VAL A 238 15.46 -13.60 -37.20
CA VAL A 238 15.32 -13.55 -38.66
C VAL A 238 14.05 -12.79 -39.07
N ARG A 239 13.95 -12.39 -40.34
CA ARG A 239 12.70 -11.88 -40.90
C ARG A 239 11.64 -12.99 -41.01
N PRO A 240 10.33 -12.67 -40.98
CA PRO A 240 9.27 -13.64 -41.20
C PRO A 240 9.43 -14.40 -42.53
N GLY A 241 9.23 -15.72 -42.49
CA GLY A 241 9.45 -16.61 -43.64
C GLY A 241 10.87 -17.17 -43.81
N ARG A 242 11.79 -16.84 -42.89
CA ARG A 242 13.06 -17.57 -42.69
C ARG A 242 12.97 -18.55 -41.52
N ARG A 243 13.82 -19.58 -41.54
CA ARG A 243 14.02 -20.53 -40.42
C ARG A 243 14.75 -19.84 -39.26
N GLY A 244 14.20 -19.94 -38.05
CA GLY A 244 14.70 -19.23 -36.86
C GLY A 244 13.58 -18.61 -36.03
N ILE A 245 13.91 -17.69 -35.13
CA ILE A 245 12.95 -16.90 -34.35
C ILE A 245 12.63 -15.61 -35.11
N TRP A 246 11.36 -15.32 -35.38
CA TRP A 246 10.98 -14.12 -36.12
C TRP A 246 11.18 -12.84 -35.29
N GLN A 247 11.76 -11.81 -35.90
CA GLN A 247 12.09 -10.54 -35.22
C GLN A 247 10.87 -9.66 -34.91
N GLU A 248 9.77 -9.80 -35.64
CA GLU A 248 8.46 -9.21 -35.33
C GLU A 248 7.51 -10.33 -34.90
N ALA A 249 6.88 -10.16 -33.73
CA ALA A 249 5.91 -11.11 -33.20
C ALA A 249 4.53 -10.97 -33.88
N LEU A 250 3.72 -12.02 -33.86
CA LEU A 250 2.31 -11.89 -34.23
C LEU A 250 1.55 -11.16 -33.12
N ARG A 251 0.70 -10.21 -33.51
CA ARG A 251 -0.06 -9.32 -32.61
C ARG A 251 -1.40 -9.95 -32.24
N THR A 252 -2.27 -9.25 -31.52
CA THR A 252 -3.62 -9.74 -31.17
C THR A 252 -4.40 -10.13 -32.44
N GLY A 253 -4.88 -11.37 -32.51
CA GLY A 253 -5.51 -11.93 -33.70
C GLY A 253 -5.74 -13.44 -33.63
N LYS A 254 -6.40 -14.00 -34.65
CA LYS A 254 -6.53 -15.45 -34.88
C LYS A 254 -5.75 -15.82 -36.14
N TYR A 255 -4.84 -16.78 -36.05
CA TYR A 255 -3.89 -17.11 -37.12
C TYR A 255 -3.96 -18.60 -37.49
N PRO A 256 -4.27 -18.93 -38.76
CA PRO A 256 -4.24 -20.30 -39.27
C PRO A 256 -2.81 -20.70 -39.64
N ILE A 257 -1.95 -20.89 -38.64
CA ILE A 257 -0.59 -21.44 -38.81
C ILE A 257 -0.58 -22.95 -38.58
N ASN A 258 0.23 -23.69 -39.34
CA ASN A 258 0.48 -25.11 -39.09
C ASN A 258 1.42 -25.28 -37.86
N PRO A 259 0.99 -25.90 -36.74
CA PRO A 259 1.81 -26.04 -35.53
C PRO A 259 3.08 -26.92 -35.70
N HIS A 260 3.12 -27.77 -36.73
CA HIS A 260 4.30 -28.58 -37.04
C HIS A 260 5.36 -27.78 -37.83
N CYS A 261 4.95 -26.69 -38.49
CA CYS A 261 5.86 -25.74 -39.15
C CYS A 261 6.31 -24.62 -38.19
N TYR A 262 5.45 -24.25 -37.25
CA TYR A 262 5.55 -23.05 -36.41
C TYR A 262 5.17 -23.32 -34.96
N VAL A 263 6.11 -23.12 -34.03
CA VAL A 263 5.80 -23.09 -32.59
C VAL A 263 5.66 -21.65 -32.13
N ALA A 264 4.52 -21.33 -31.52
CA ALA A 264 4.19 -20.00 -31.02
C ALA A 264 4.35 -19.92 -29.50
N GLU A 265 5.21 -19.02 -29.02
CA GLU A 265 5.36 -18.69 -27.60
C GLU A 265 4.49 -17.47 -27.26
N ILE A 266 3.47 -17.63 -26.42
CA ILE A 266 2.61 -16.51 -26.00
C ILE A 266 3.32 -15.69 -24.92
N VAL A 267 3.62 -14.43 -25.22
CA VAL A 267 4.23 -13.46 -24.31
C VAL A 267 3.18 -12.42 -23.90
N PRO A 268 2.82 -12.34 -22.60
CA PRO A 268 1.97 -11.25 -22.11
C PRO A 268 2.71 -9.91 -22.19
N THR A 269 2.09 -8.92 -22.83
CA THR A 269 2.59 -7.53 -22.89
C THR A 269 1.92 -6.61 -21.86
N ALA A 270 0.87 -7.08 -21.20
CA ALA A 270 0.36 -6.45 -19.97
C ALA A 270 1.44 -6.41 -18.87
N ILE A 271 1.28 -5.52 -17.88
CA ILE A 271 2.16 -5.50 -16.69
C ILE A 271 1.91 -6.79 -15.90
N LEU A 272 2.94 -7.63 -15.80
CA LEU A 272 2.91 -8.88 -15.04
C LEU A 272 3.32 -8.59 -13.59
N THR A 273 2.44 -8.94 -12.66
CA THR A 273 2.70 -8.86 -11.23
C THR A 273 3.10 -10.25 -10.73
N LEU A 274 4.30 -10.39 -10.20
CA LEU A 274 4.88 -11.66 -9.73
C LEU A 274 5.17 -11.56 -8.24
N ASN A 275 4.71 -12.54 -7.46
CA ASN A 275 4.79 -12.51 -6.00
C ASN A 275 5.71 -13.62 -5.48
N TRP A 276 6.63 -13.28 -4.58
CA TRP A 276 7.41 -14.20 -3.76
C TRP A 276 6.71 -14.28 -2.42
N ALA A 277 5.67 -15.09 -2.34
CA ALA A 277 4.91 -15.36 -1.13
C ALA A 277 4.67 -16.87 -0.99
N GLU A 278 4.07 -17.32 0.11
CA GLU A 278 3.62 -18.73 0.22
C GLU A 278 2.26 -18.96 -0.46
N ALA A 279 1.48 -17.90 -0.68
CA ALA A 279 0.23 -17.94 -1.44
C ALA A 279 0.48 -17.65 -2.94
N VAL A 280 0.18 -18.62 -3.80
CA VAL A 280 0.31 -18.50 -5.27
C VAL A 280 -0.80 -17.62 -5.86
N SER A 281 -0.45 -16.70 -6.76
CA SER A 281 -1.43 -15.92 -7.53
C SER A 281 -2.12 -16.77 -8.60
N GLN A 282 -3.44 -16.90 -8.52
CA GLN A 282 -4.22 -17.59 -9.56
C GLN A 282 -4.22 -16.86 -10.92
N ALA A 283 -3.74 -15.62 -10.98
CA ALA A 283 -3.94 -14.78 -12.16
C ALA A 283 -3.12 -15.22 -13.39
N HIS A 284 -1.90 -15.74 -13.19
CA HIS A 284 -0.90 -15.86 -14.26
C HIS A 284 -0.12 -17.19 -14.28
N ASN A 285 -0.19 -18.04 -13.24
CA ASN A 285 0.56 -19.30 -13.08
C ASN A 285 2.12 -19.21 -13.08
N LEU A 286 2.71 -18.16 -13.65
CA LEU A 286 4.15 -17.94 -13.74
C LEU A 286 4.86 -17.91 -12.37
N ASP A 287 4.22 -17.35 -11.33
CA ASP A 287 4.77 -17.21 -9.99
C ASP A 287 4.60 -18.46 -9.10
N ARG A 288 4.03 -19.57 -9.62
CA ARG A 288 3.78 -20.83 -8.87
C ARG A 288 5.01 -21.46 -8.21
N ASN A 289 6.22 -21.18 -8.72
CA ASN A 289 7.49 -21.69 -8.18
C ASN A 289 8.23 -20.67 -7.29
N LEU A 290 7.76 -19.42 -7.25
CA LEU A 290 8.33 -18.39 -6.37
C LEU A 290 7.89 -18.66 -4.93
N LYS A 291 8.73 -18.27 -3.97
CA LYS A 291 8.52 -18.47 -2.53
C LYS A 291 9.04 -17.27 -1.76
N GLN A 292 8.45 -17.02 -0.60
CA GLN A 292 8.92 -16.05 0.40
C GLN A 292 10.45 -16.13 0.59
N ILE A 293 11.12 -14.98 0.71
CA ILE A 293 12.58 -14.94 0.83
C ILE A 293 12.96 -15.06 2.31
N THR A 294 13.42 -16.25 2.71
CA THR A 294 14.11 -16.45 3.98
C THR A 294 15.53 -15.87 3.90
N ALA A 295 15.83 -14.93 4.79
CA ALA A 295 17.15 -14.32 4.93
C ALA A 295 17.59 -14.27 6.40
N LYS A 296 18.88 -13.99 6.63
CA LYS A 296 19.50 -13.87 7.95
C LYS A 296 20.19 -12.51 8.05
N SER A 297 19.89 -11.74 9.08
CA SER A 297 20.54 -10.43 9.29
C SER A 297 21.98 -10.57 9.75
N ARG A 298 22.72 -9.46 9.74
CA ARG A 298 24.09 -9.36 10.30
C ARG A 298 24.19 -9.82 11.76
N GLU A 299 23.11 -9.66 12.51
CA GLU A 299 23.00 -10.04 13.94
C GLU A 299 22.53 -11.49 14.15
N GLY A 300 22.18 -12.17 13.05
CA GLY A 300 21.85 -13.59 13.04
C GLY A 300 20.36 -13.92 13.16
N PHE A 301 19.48 -12.93 13.30
CA PHE A 301 18.03 -13.13 13.23
C PHE A 301 17.63 -13.60 11.84
N ILE A 302 16.82 -14.66 11.78
CA ILE A 302 16.21 -15.17 10.54
C ILE A 302 14.80 -14.62 10.45
N PHE A 303 14.43 -14.07 9.29
CA PHE A 303 13.08 -13.62 9.00
C PHE A 303 12.74 -13.86 7.53
N ASN A 304 11.44 -13.97 7.24
CA ASN A 304 10.93 -14.14 5.88
C ASN A 304 10.35 -12.82 5.39
N ILE A 305 10.46 -12.57 4.08
CA ILE A 305 9.90 -11.39 3.43
C ILE A 305 9.09 -11.83 2.22
N ASP A 306 7.88 -11.28 2.12
CA ASP A 306 7.05 -11.38 0.93
C ASP A 306 7.33 -10.18 0.02
N LEU A 307 7.62 -10.46 -1.25
CA LEU A 307 7.94 -9.45 -2.27
C LEU A 307 6.99 -9.51 -3.45
N GLN A 308 6.81 -8.38 -4.11
CA GLN A 308 6.09 -8.26 -5.37
C GLN A 308 6.95 -7.48 -6.37
N VAL A 309 7.18 -8.05 -7.55
CA VAL A 309 7.86 -7.37 -8.66
C VAL A 309 6.89 -7.24 -9.82
N GLN A 310 6.78 -6.04 -10.36
CA GLN A 310 6.01 -5.74 -11.55
C GLN A 310 6.96 -5.60 -12.73
N ILE A 311 6.81 -6.47 -13.74
CA ILE A 311 7.59 -6.44 -14.98
C ILE A 311 6.68 -6.18 -16.19
N HIS A 312 7.28 -5.70 -17.27
CA HIS A 312 6.62 -5.51 -18.55
C HIS A 312 7.58 -5.96 -19.67
N VAL A 313 7.05 -6.71 -20.62
CA VAL A 313 7.76 -7.07 -21.85
C VAL A 313 7.13 -6.27 -23.01
N PRO A 314 7.85 -5.29 -23.60
CA PRO A 314 7.37 -4.61 -24.80
C PRO A 314 7.20 -5.58 -25.97
N ASP A 315 6.13 -5.39 -26.74
CA ASP A 315 5.76 -6.18 -27.92
C ASP A 315 6.92 -6.35 -28.93
N THR A 316 7.55 -5.22 -29.28
CA THR A 316 8.71 -5.09 -30.18
C THR A 316 9.99 -5.71 -29.64
N LYS A 317 10.03 -6.06 -28.34
CA LYS A 317 11.18 -6.70 -27.68
C LYS A 317 10.96 -8.18 -27.37
N ALA A 318 9.70 -8.65 -27.33
CA ALA A 318 9.35 -10.01 -26.95
C ALA A 318 10.17 -11.11 -27.69
N PRO A 319 10.45 -11.01 -29.00
CA PRO A 319 11.33 -11.99 -29.67
C PRO A 319 12.77 -12.01 -29.15
N ARG A 320 13.35 -10.86 -28.79
CA ARG A 320 14.69 -10.79 -28.18
C ARG A 320 14.70 -11.44 -26.80
N VAL A 321 13.68 -11.18 -25.98
CA VAL A 321 13.52 -11.83 -24.67
C VAL A 321 13.45 -13.35 -24.83
N ILE A 322 12.54 -13.85 -25.69
CA ILE A 322 12.34 -15.30 -25.90
C ILE A 322 13.55 -15.98 -26.55
N SER A 323 14.35 -15.29 -27.36
CA SER A 323 15.64 -15.80 -27.85
C SER A 323 16.68 -15.92 -26.74
N MET A 324 16.66 -15.04 -25.73
CA MET A 324 17.57 -15.08 -24.56
C MET A 324 17.20 -16.14 -23.53
N VAL A 325 15.90 -16.37 -23.26
CA VAL A 325 15.44 -17.24 -22.15
C VAL A 325 14.70 -18.52 -22.59
N GLY A 326 14.33 -18.65 -23.86
CA GLY A 326 13.57 -19.78 -24.41
C GLY A 326 12.06 -19.72 -24.14
N THR A 327 11.63 -19.43 -22.90
CA THR A 327 10.21 -19.31 -22.48
C THR A 327 9.99 -18.23 -21.43
N MET A 328 8.75 -17.74 -21.29
CA MET A 328 8.39 -16.81 -20.19
C MET A 328 8.56 -17.43 -18.79
N GLN A 329 8.46 -18.76 -18.65
CA GLN A 329 8.63 -19.43 -17.36
C GLN A 329 10.11 -19.47 -16.93
N ASN A 330 11.04 -19.59 -17.87
CA ASN A 330 12.49 -19.55 -17.60
C ASN A 330 12.95 -18.15 -17.17
N LEU A 331 12.42 -17.09 -17.79
CA LEU A 331 12.65 -15.70 -17.34
C LEU A 331 12.32 -15.55 -15.85
N VAL A 332 11.22 -16.14 -15.39
CA VAL A 332 10.77 -16.05 -13.99
C VAL A 332 11.62 -16.95 -13.09
N ASN A 333 11.80 -18.23 -13.43
CA ASN A 333 12.44 -19.22 -12.55
C ASN A 333 13.97 -19.10 -12.49
N GLU A 334 14.63 -18.73 -13.59
CA GLU A 334 16.10 -18.79 -13.72
C GLU A 334 16.73 -17.41 -13.57
N VAL A 335 16.20 -16.39 -14.25
CA VAL A 335 16.79 -15.04 -14.26
C VAL A 335 16.25 -14.21 -13.10
N LEU A 336 14.93 -14.02 -13.04
CA LEU A 336 14.25 -13.12 -12.11
C LEU A 336 14.32 -13.62 -10.66
N GLN A 337 14.00 -14.90 -10.41
CA GLN A 337 14.10 -15.51 -9.08
C GLN A 337 15.52 -15.42 -8.50
N ALA A 338 16.55 -15.58 -9.34
CA ALA A 338 17.95 -15.45 -8.91
C ALA A 338 18.37 -13.99 -8.69
N ALA A 339 17.96 -13.07 -9.57
CA ALA A 339 18.27 -11.64 -9.47
C ALA A 339 17.69 -11.00 -8.20
N VAL A 340 16.40 -11.24 -7.92
CA VAL A 340 15.71 -10.75 -6.72
C VAL A 340 16.19 -11.50 -5.47
N GLY A 341 16.29 -12.84 -5.56
CA GLY A 341 16.66 -13.73 -4.47
C GLY A 341 18.05 -13.44 -3.89
N ASN A 342 19.03 -13.11 -4.73
CA ASN A 342 20.37 -12.78 -4.27
C ASN A 342 20.44 -11.35 -3.72
N HIS A 343 19.92 -10.35 -4.45
CA HIS A 343 19.99 -8.94 -4.01
C HIS A 343 19.42 -8.74 -2.59
N PHE A 344 18.21 -9.25 -2.33
CA PHE A 344 17.61 -9.12 -1.00
C PHE A 344 18.40 -9.89 0.07
N ARG A 345 18.83 -11.12 -0.22
CA ARG A 345 19.62 -11.93 0.72
C ARG A 345 20.92 -11.24 1.13
N ASP A 346 21.67 -10.73 0.16
CA ASP A 346 22.96 -10.06 0.38
C ASP A 346 22.76 -8.74 1.14
N LYS A 347 21.73 -7.96 0.75
CA LYS A 347 21.40 -6.69 1.41
C LYS A 347 20.98 -6.88 2.87
N ILE A 348 20.17 -7.89 3.18
CA ILE A 348 19.74 -8.20 4.56
C ILE A 348 20.91 -8.70 5.41
N GLN A 349 21.80 -9.53 4.85
CA GLN A 349 23.01 -9.98 5.54
C GLN A 349 23.96 -8.82 5.89
N SER A 350 23.97 -7.74 5.11
CA SER A 350 24.82 -6.58 5.37
C SER A 350 24.41 -5.73 6.59
N MET A 351 23.16 -5.82 7.06
CA MET A 351 22.58 -4.87 8.02
C MET A 351 21.90 -5.51 9.25
N PRO A 352 21.71 -4.75 10.34
CA PRO A 352 20.77 -5.09 11.42
C PRO A 352 19.34 -5.29 10.91
N ALA A 353 18.61 -6.23 11.51
CA ALA A 353 17.21 -6.48 11.14
C ALA A 353 16.30 -5.28 11.47
N VAL A 354 16.61 -4.54 12.54
CA VAL A 354 15.90 -3.31 12.92
C VAL A 354 16.05 -2.23 11.84
N SER A 355 17.28 -2.00 11.37
CA SER A 355 17.56 -0.99 10.35
C SER A 355 16.96 -1.32 8.99
N PHE A 356 16.76 -2.60 8.66
CA PHE A 356 16.00 -3.01 7.48
C PHE A 356 14.53 -2.53 7.55
N ILE A 357 13.89 -2.62 8.72
CA ILE A 357 12.52 -2.14 8.94
C ILE A 357 12.48 -0.61 8.87
N GLU A 358 13.40 0.07 9.57
CA GLU A 358 13.50 1.54 9.62
C GLU A 358 13.78 2.15 8.23
N THR A 359 14.56 1.48 7.38
CA THR A 359 14.99 1.99 6.05
C THR A 359 14.33 1.27 4.87
N ARG A 360 13.23 0.53 5.09
CA ARG A 360 12.49 -0.28 4.09
C ARG A 360 12.32 0.41 2.73
N GLN A 361 11.94 1.68 2.71
CA GLN A 361 11.74 2.45 1.46
C GLN A 361 13.03 2.66 0.67
N MET A 362 14.16 2.89 1.34
CA MET A 362 15.47 3.04 0.72
C MET A 362 15.96 1.72 0.14
N VAL A 363 15.77 0.61 0.87
CA VAL A 363 16.11 -0.74 0.39
C VAL A 363 15.26 -1.12 -0.81
N GLN A 364 13.98 -0.72 -0.84
CA GLN A 364 13.09 -0.98 -1.96
C GLN A 364 13.49 -0.21 -3.24
N GLU A 365 13.92 1.05 -3.10
CA GLU A 365 14.44 1.86 -4.22
C GLU A 365 15.77 1.29 -4.77
N GLU A 366 16.71 0.92 -3.89
CA GLU A 366 17.96 0.29 -4.30
C GLU A 366 17.73 -1.07 -5.00
N ALA A 367 16.79 -1.87 -4.48
CA ALA A 367 16.38 -3.11 -5.12
C ALA A 367 15.73 -2.86 -6.48
N PHE A 368 14.85 -1.88 -6.62
CA PHE A 368 14.28 -1.48 -7.91
C PHE A 368 15.36 -1.11 -8.93
N GLN A 369 16.34 -0.29 -8.55
CA GLN A 369 17.44 0.12 -9.43
C GLN A 369 18.30 -1.08 -9.86
N HIS A 370 18.73 -1.92 -8.92
CA HIS A 370 19.54 -3.11 -9.19
C HIS A 370 18.82 -4.17 -10.04
N ILE A 371 17.55 -4.44 -9.74
CA ILE A 371 16.71 -5.39 -10.50
C ILE A 371 16.41 -4.84 -11.90
N SER A 372 16.13 -3.53 -12.02
CA SER A 372 15.91 -2.88 -13.31
C SER A 372 17.15 -2.90 -14.21
N GLN A 373 18.34 -2.60 -13.65
CA GLN A 373 19.60 -2.75 -14.38
C GLN A 373 19.76 -4.17 -14.91
N LYS A 374 19.59 -5.18 -14.04
CA LYS A 374 19.81 -6.58 -14.40
C LYS A 374 18.77 -7.15 -15.37
N LEU A 375 17.52 -6.70 -15.31
CA LEU A 375 16.47 -7.12 -16.27
C LEU A 375 16.57 -6.37 -17.61
N SER A 376 17.19 -5.18 -17.64
CA SER A 376 17.44 -4.45 -18.90
C SER A 376 18.39 -5.18 -19.84
N GLU A 377 19.33 -5.98 -19.31
CA GLU A 377 20.19 -6.90 -20.06
C GLU A 377 19.35 -7.88 -20.91
N TYR A 378 18.25 -8.37 -20.35
CA TYR A 378 17.29 -9.29 -20.97
C TYR A 378 16.19 -8.57 -21.75
N GLN A 379 16.31 -7.25 -21.97
CA GLN A 379 15.31 -6.41 -22.65
C GLN A 379 13.92 -6.34 -21.96
N VAL A 380 13.85 -6.66 -20.68
CA VAL A 380 12.62 -6.61 -19.86
C VAL A 380 12.60 -5.33 -19.03
N GLU A 381 11.43 -4.67 -18.94
CA GLU A 381 11.28 -3.44 -18.16
C GLU A 381 10.73 -3.74 -16.76
N THR A 382 11.40 -3.24 -15.72
CA THR A 382 10.85 -3.25 -14.36
C THR A 382 9.95 -2.04 -14.17
N LYS A 383 8.70 -2.24 -13.75
CA LYS A 383 7.73 -1.17 -13.44
C LYS A 383 7.68 -0.84 -11.95
N GLY A 384 8.02 -1.81 -11.09
CA GLY A 384 8.18 -1.59 -9.66
C GLY A 384 8.69 -2.82 -8.93
N VAL A 385 9.37 -2.60 -7.81
CA VAL A 385 9.70 -3.63 -6.81
C VAL A 385 9.07 -3.17 -5.50
N TYR A 386 8.31 -4.03 -4.84
CA TYR A 386 7.58 -3.74 -3.62
C TYR A 386 7.85 -4.80 -2.57
N ILE A 387 8.29 -4.37 -1.38
CA ILE A 387 8.24 -5.21 -0.19
C ILE A 387 6.79 -5.21 0.27
N GLN A 388 6.19 -6.37 0.56
CA GLN A 388 4.81 -6.48 1.05
C GLN A 388 4.78 -6.68 2.57
N ASP A 389 5.01 -7.90 3.04
CA ASP A 389 5.05 -8.24 4.46
C ASP A 389 6.45 -8.72 4.88
N VAL A 390 6.74 -8.62 6.18
CA VAL A 390 8.03 -8.97 6.79
C VAL A 390 7.73 -9.76 8.07
N ILE A 391 7.81 -11.08 7.97
CA ILE A 391 7.45 -12.00 9.06
C ILE A 391 8.61 -12.05 10.06
N LEU A 392 8.53 -11.20 11.09
CA LEU A 392 9.54 -11.05 12.14
C LEU A 392 9.46 -12.19 13.19
N PRO A 393 10.60 -12.75 13.64
CA PRO A 393 10.61 -13.71 14.74
C PRO A 393 10.27 -13.03 16.07
N GLU A 394 9.50 -13.72 16.92
CA GLU A 394 9.01 -13.21 18.23
C GLU A 394 10.12 -12.61 19.10
N ALA A 395 11.31 -13.23 19.11
CA ALA A 395 12.47 -12.76 19.87
C ALA A 395 12.93 -11.34 19.47
N LEU A 396 12.81 -10.97 18.19
CA LEU A 396 13.13 -9.62 17.73
C LEU A 396 11.99 -8.63 18.03
N VAL A 397 10.74 -9.07 17.93
CA VAL A 397 9.57 -8.26 18.33
C VAL A 397 9.67 -7.90 19.81
N ALA A 398 10.03 -8.85 20.69
CA ALA A 398 10.24 -8.61 22.11
C ALA A 398 11.36 -7.59 22.39
N VAL A 399 12.48 -7.66 21.66
CA VAL A 399 13.57 -6.67 21.78
C VAL A 399 13.14 -5.28 21.30
N LEU A 400 12.38 -5.20 20.19
CA LEU A 400 11.84 -3.94 19.68
C LEU A 400 10.84 -3.31 20.66
N THR A 401 9.87 -4.06 21.17
CA THR A 401 8.89 -3.54 22.14
C THR A 401 9.58 -3.10 23.43
N GLN A 402 10.55 -3.86 23.95
CA GLN A 402 11.30 -3.47 25.14
C GLN A 402 12.13 -2.19 24.92
N ARG A 403 12.75 -2.03 23.74
CA ARG A 403 13.50 -0.81 23.36
C ARG A 403 12.57 0.40 23.24
N GLU A 404 11.39 0.22 22.66
CA GLU A 404 10.43 1.31 22.49
C GLU A 404 9.77 1.72 23.82
N ILE A 405 9.46 0.76 24.69
CA ILE A 405 9.06 1.03 26.08
C ILE A 405 10.16 1.84 26.81
N ALA A 406 11.44 1.49 26.62
CA ALA A 406 12.55 2.25 27.20
C ALA A 406 12.67 3.67 26.62
N ASN A 407 12.49 3.87 25.31
CA ASN A 407 12.44 5.20 24.69
C ASN A 407 11.32 6.06 25.30
N GLN A 408 10.10 5.50 25.42
CA GLN A 408 8.93 6.18 25.97
C GLN A 408 9.08 6.49 27.47
N GLN A 409 9.76 5.62 28.22
CA GLN A 409 10.18 5.89 29.60
C GLN A 409 11.19 7.05 29.66
N ILE A 410 12.20 7.09 28.79
CA ILE A 410 13.17 8.20 28.73
C ILE A 410 12.48 9.53 28.39
N GLU A 411 11.56 9.55 27.42
CA GLU A 411 10.71 10.72 27.13
C GLU A 411 9.88 11.16 28.35
N THR A 412 9.28 10.20 29.05
CA THR A 412 8.45 10.47 30.23
C THR A 412 9.28 11.00 31.38
N PHE A 413 10.44 10.41 31.67
CA PHE A 413 11.39 10.92 32.68
C PHE A 413 11.93 12.30 32.31
N LYS A 414 12.19 12.58 31.02
CA LYS A 414 12.61 13.91 30.55
C LYS A 414 11.51 14.96 30.80
N LYS A 415 10.28 14.69 30.37
CA LYS A 415 9.11 15.56 30.59
C LYS A 415 8.81 15.74 32.09
N GLN A 416 8.95 14.68 32.89
CA GLN A 416 8.86 14.77 34.35
C GLN A 416 9.96 15.68 34.92
N ARG A 417 11.21 15.53 34.51
CA ARG A 417 12.33 16.35 35.00
C ARG A 417 12.15 17.82 34.64
N GLU A 418 11.79 18.12 33.40
CA GLU A 418 11.46 19.48 32.92
C GLU A 418 10.30 20.09 33.74
N SER A 419 9.26 19.29 34.05
CA SER A 419 8.15 19.75 34.90
C SER A 419 8.56 20.03 36.35
N GLN A 420 9.49 19.24 36.92
CA GLN A 420 9.99 19.47 38.28
C GLN A 420 10.97 20.65 38.32
N GLU A 421 11.82 20.83 37.30
CA GLU A 421 12.65 22.02 37.12
C GLU A 421 11.79 23.29 37.06
N GLN A 422 10.69 23.29 36.30
CA GLN A 422 9.72 24.39 36.28
C GLN A 422 9.01 24.60 37.63
N ARG A 423 8.64 23.53 38.36
CA ARG A 423 8.04 23.66 39.69
C ARG A 423 9.01 24.24 40.73
N VAL A 424 10.27 23.83 40.70
CA VAL A 424 11.34 24.39 41.56
C VAL A 424 11.60 25.85 41.22
N LEU A 425 11.63 26.21 39.93
CA LEU A 425 11.74 27.61 39.49
C LEU A 425 10.53 28.45 39.95
N MET A 426 9.32 27.87 39.89
CA MET A 426 8.09 28.54 40.34
C MET A 426 8.06 28.76 41.85
N GLU A 427 8.44 27.78 42.67
CA GLU A 427 8.50 27.98 44.14
C GLU A 427 9.66 28.93 44.54
N ASN A 428 10.79 28.91 43.84
CA ASN A 428 11.88 29.88 44.10
C ASN A 428 11.49 31.33 43.72
N THR A 429 10.79 31.53 42.61
CA THR A 429 10.29 32.86 42.20
C THR A 429 9.13 33.33 43.08
N LYS A 430 8.27 32.42 43.53
CA LYS A 430 7.23 32.70 44.51
C LYS A 430 7.81 33.04 45.89
N GLY A 431 8.74 32.25 46.42
CA GLY A 431 9.37 32.52 47.72
C GLY A 431 10.12 33.85 47.76
N THR A 432 10.74 34.26 46.63
CA THR A 432 11.33 35.61 46.52
C THR A 432 10.27 36.72 46.43
N ALA A 433 9.12 36.49 45.77
CA ALA A 433 8.00 37.43 45.77
C ALA A 433 7.30 37.56 47.14
N ASP A 434 7.11 36.45 47.86
CA ASP A 434 6.50 36.42 49.19
C ASP A 434 7.37 37.17 50.21
N MET A 435 8.70 37.00 50.18
CA MET A 435 9.64 37.81 50.96
C MET A 435 9.55 39.31 50.63
N GLN A 436 9.39 39.69 49.35
CA GLN A 436 9.18 41.10 48.98
C GLN A 436 7.84 41.64 49.51
N SER A 437 6.78 40.82 49.56
CA SER A 437 5.50 41.18 50.18
C SER A 437 5.64 41.44 51.68
N GLU A 438 6.41 40.62 52.40
CA GLU A 438 6.66 40.76 53.84
C GLU A 438 7.55 41.96 54.18
N LEU A 439 8.59 42.21 53.38
CA LEU A 439 9.42 43.42 53.47
C LEU A 439 8.62 44.70 53.16
N ALA A 440 7.71 44.66 52.19
CA ALA A 440 6.82 45.77 51.86
C ALA A 440 5.83 46.06 53.01
N LYS A 441 5.19 45.04 53.58
CA LYS A 441 4.33 45.18 54.78
C LYS A 441 5.10 45.82 55.94
N SER A 442 6.32 45.35 56.21
CA SER A 442 7.16 45.87 57.29
C SER A 442 7.50 47.36 57.12
N ARG A 443 7.82 47.81 55.90
CA ARG A 443 8.01 49.25 55.60
C ARG A 443 6.73 50.05 55.82
N VAL A 444 5.61 49.60 55.25
CA VAL A 444 4.32 50.30 55.35
C VAL A 444 3.85 50.40 56.81
N GLU A 445 4.10 49.40 57.66
CA GLU A 445 3.72 49.48 59.08
C GLU A 445 4.60 50.46 59.87
N ILE A 446 5.89 50.60 59.53
CA ILE A 446 6.77 51.64 60.07
C ILE A 446 6.24 53.03 59.68
N ASP A 447 5.91 53.24 58.40
CA ASP A 447 5.36 54.51 57.91
C ASP A 447 4.00 54.83 58.55
N ILE A 448 3.12 53.84 58.75
CA ILE A 448 1.84 54.03 59.46
C ILE A 448 2.07 54.46 60.92
N LYS A 449 3.06 53.89 61.61
CA LYS A 449 3.41 54.26 62.99
C LYS A 449 4.04 55.66 63.06
N GLY A 450 4.93 56.00 62.13
CA GLY A 450 5.52 57.34 62.01
C GLY A 450 4.47 58.42 61.71
N ASN A 451 3.59 58.18 60.74
CA ASN A 451 2.52 59.10 60.38
C ASN A 451 1.49 59.26 61.52
N ARG A 452 1.16 58.20 62.26
CA ARG A 452 0.33 58.31 63.48
C ARG A 452 1.01 59.15 64.58
N ALA A 453 2.32 59.04 64.76
CA ALA A 453 3.05 59.88 65.72
C ALA A 453 3.05 61.37 65.29
N ASN A 454 3.28 61.66 64.01
CA ASN A 454 3.25 63.03 63.47
C ASN A 454 1.84 63.65 63.54
N ALA A 455 0.78 62.91 63.19
CA ALA A 455 -0.60 63.37 63.29
C ALA A 455 -0.95 63.75 64.74
N ARG A 456 -0.61 62.88 65.70
CA ARG A 456 -0.88 63.11 67.13
C ARG A 456 -0.08 64.28 67.71
N LYS A 457 1.07 64.62 67.13
CA LYS A 457 1.81 65.84 67.46
C LYS A 457 1.09 67.09 66.92
N ALA A 458 0.65 67.05 65.66
CA ALA A 458 -0.06 68.17 65.03
C ALA A 458 -1.40 68.49 65.72
N GLU A 459 -2.11 67.46 66.23
CA GLU A 459 -3.29 67.64 67.10
C GLU A 459 -2.93 68.44 68.37
N ALA A 460 -1.88 68.03 69.09
CA ALA A 460 -1.44 68.70 70.33
C ALA A 460 -0.94 70.14 70.10
N ASP A 461 -0.18 70.39 69.01
CA ASP A 461 0.27 71.74 68.63
C ASP A 461 -0.94 72.65 68.29
N GLY A 462 -1.99 72.10 67.69
CA GLY A 462 -3.26 72.80 67.43
C GLY A 462 -4.06 73.09 68.70
N GLU A 463 -4.14 72.13 69.62
CA GLU A 463 -4.85 72.25 70.90
C GLU A 463 -4.20 73.31 71.80
N ALA A 464 -2.86 73.36 71.86
CA ALA A 464 -2.12 74.42 72.53
C ALA A 464 -2.42 75.82 71.96
N THR A 465 -2.44 75.94 70.63
CA THR A 465 -2.75 77.20 69.93
C THR A 465 -4.19 77.69 70.19
N TYR A 466 -5.13 76.77 70.39
CA TYR A 466 -6.52 77.08 70.77
C TYR A 466 -6.63 77.56 72.22
N ILE A 467 -5.93 76.90 73.15
CA ILE A 467 -5.90 77.25 74.59
C ILE A 467 -5.27 78.64 74.80
N GLU A 468 -4.18 78.97 74.10
CA GLU A 468 -3.54 80.30 74.19
C GLU A 468 -4.49 81.44 73.78
N LYS A 469 -5.21 81.28 72.65
CA LYS A 469 -6.14 82.29 72.12
C LYS A 469 -7.41 82.44 72.96
N THR A 470 -7.88 81.36 73.60
CA THR A 470 -9.02 81.43 74.52
C THR A 470 -8.64 82.04 75.87
N GLY A 471 -7.48 81.68 76.43
CA GLY A 471 -6.97 82.26 77.68
C GLY A 471 -6.68 83.77 77.59
N THR A 472 -6.07 84.22 76.48
CA THR A 472 -5.82 85.66 76.25
C THR A 472 -7.11 86.47 76.11
N ALA A 473 -8.15 85.93 75.46
CA ALA A 473 -9.46 86.58 75.36
C ALA A 473 -10.17 86.69 76.73
N GLN A 474 -10.21 85.61 77.52
CA GLN A 474 -10.81 85.63 78.86
C GLN A 474 -10.07 86.58 79.81
N GLY A 475 -8.73 86.62 79.73
CA GLY A 475 -7.88 87.54 80.51
C GLY A 475 -8.03 89.03 80.14
N ALA A 476 -8.68 89.36 79.01
CA ALA A 476 -9.11 90.71 78.68
C ALA A 476 -10.51 91.01 79.27
N GLN A 477 -11.45 90.07 79.12
CA GLN A 477 -12.83 90.22 79.60
C GLN A 477 -12.91 90.41 81.13
N VAL A 478 -12.18 89.60 81.91
CA VAL A 478 -12.13 89.71 83.38
C VAL A 478 -11.58 91.08 83.82
N ARG A 479 -10.61 91.63 83.07
CA ARG A 479 -9.97 92.91 83.38
C ARG A 479 -10.92 94.09 83.17
N ALA A 480 -11.71 94.05 82.10
CA ALA A 480 -12.75 95.04 81.83
C ALA A 480 -13.87 95.02 82.88
N VAL A 481 -14.35 93.83 83.27
CA VAL A 481 -15.37 93.68 84.33
C VAL A 481 -14.83 94.13 85.70
N GLY A 482 -13.56 93.87 86.00
CA GLY A 482 -12.89 94.35 87.22
C GLY A 482 -12.85 95.87 87.32
N LEU A 483 -12.44 96.56 86.25
CA LEU A 483 -12.43 98.02 86.17
C LEU A 483 -13.84 98.61 86.30
N ALA A 484 -14.81 98.07 85.57
CA ALA A 484 -16.20 98.54 85.62
C ALA A 484 -16.83 98.36 87.02
N ARG A 485 -16.53 97.26 87.73
CA ARG A 485 -16.96 97.07 89.12
C ARG A 485 -16.28 98.07 90.07
N ALA A 486 -14.98 98.33 89.94
CA ALA A 486 -14.28 99.31 90.77
C ALA A 486 -14.87 100.72 90.62
N GLU A 487 -15.08 101.17 89.38
CA GLU A 487 -15.63 102.50 89.06
C GLU A 487 -17.10 102.65 89.50
N ALA A 488 -17.86 101.54 89.54
CA ALA A 488 -19.21 101.51 90.11
C ALA A 488 -19.19 101.60 91.64
N PHE A 489 -18.32 100.83 92.32
CA PHE A 489 -18.14 100.88 93.77
C PHE A 489 -17.75 102.29 94.26
N GLU A 490 -16.82 102.94 93.58
CA GLU A 490 -16.32 104.27 93.96
C GLU A 490 -17.42 105.34 93.90
N ARG A 491 -18.27 105.31 92.85
CA ARG A 491 -19.48 106.15 92.78
C ARG A 491 -20.52 105.80 93.85
N GLN A 492 -20.72 104.51 94.13
CA GLN A 492 -21.73 104.06 95.10
C GLN A 492 -21.35 104.48 96.54
N VAL A 493 -20.07 104.34 96.91
CA VAL A 493 -19.54 104.82 98.20
C VAL A 493 -19.66 106.35 98.31
N SER A 494 -19.37 107.08 97.23
CA SER A 494 -19.48 108.55 97.18
C SER A 494 -20.91 109.07 97.36
N ALA A 495 -21.93 108.27 97.02
CA ALA A 495 -23.34 108.67 97.10
C ALA A 495 -24.07 108.21 98.40
N LEU A 496 -23.64 107.10 99.01
CA LEU A 496 -24.38 106.43 100.11
C LEU A 496 -23.57 106.18 101.38
N GLY A 497 -22.25 106.39 101.37
CA GLY A 497 -21.38 106.18 102.53
C GLY A 497 -21.09 104.70 102.83
N GLN A 498 -20.17 104.47 103.77
CA GLN A 498 -19.55 103.15 103.95
C GLN A 498 -20.49 102.08 104.53
N ILE A 499 -21.25 102.39 105.59
CA ILE A 499 -22.02 101.37 106.33
C ILE A 499 -23.22 100.82 105.54
N PRO A 500 -24.08 101.63 104.88
CA PRO A 500 -25.21 101.09 104.11
C PRO A 500 -24.76 100.22 102.93
N THR A 501 -23.64 100.57 102.29
CA THR A 501 -23.11 99.91 101.09
C THR A 501 -22.70 98.44 101.36
N ALA A 502 -22.29 98.10 102.58
CA ALA A 502 -21.97 96.71 102.96
C ALA A 502 -23.21 95.80 103.03
N ILE A 503 -24.35 96.33 103.46
CA ILE A 503 -25.61 95.56 103.60
C ILE A 503 -26.21 95.27 102.23
N VAL A 504 -26.24 96.25 101.32
CA VAL A 504 -26.75 96.04 99.96
C VAL A 504 -25.95 94.96 99.23
N ASN A 505 -24.62 95.03 99.24
CA ASN A 505 -23.76 94.08 98.53
C ASN A 505 -23.81 92.65 99.11
N SER A 506 -23.98 92.50 100.42
CA SER A 506 -24.13 91.17 101.05
C SER A 506 -25.50 90.53 100.76
N VAL A 507 -26.58 91.31 100.66
CA VAL A 507 -27.90 90.81 100.24
C VAL A 507 -27.88 90.37 98.77
N THR A 508 -27.25 91.13 97.87
CA THR A 508 -27.14 90.73 96.45
C THR A 508 -26.36 89.42 96.28
N ALA A 509 -25.23 89.26 96.97
CA ALA A 509 -24.41 88.04 96.89
C ALA A 509 -25.14 86.76 97.39
N LEU A 510 -26.09 86.91 98.31
CA LEU A 510 -26.95 85.82 98.79
C LEU A 510 -28.08 85.47 97.81
N ALA A 511 -28.50 86.39 96.94
CA ALA A 511 -29.56 86.15 95.96
C ALA A 511 -29.07 85.39 94.72
N GLU A 512 -27.82 85.58 94.29
CA GLU A 512 -27.28 84.98 93.05
C GLU A 512 -26.98 83.47 93.15
N ASN A 513 -26.91 82.90 94.35
CA ASN A 513 -26.50 81.50 94.60
C ASN A 513 -27.64 80.62 95.16
N GLY A 514 -28.85 80.69 94.58
CA GLY A 514 -30.07 80.11 95.15
C GLY A 514 -30.03 78.59 95.44
N VAL A 515 -30.05 78.21 96.72
CA VAL A 515 -30.12 76.81 97.21
C VAL A 515 -31.51 76.51 97.79
N LYS A 516 -32.02 75.29 97.61
CA LYS A 516 -33.28 74.79 98.19
C LYS A 516 -33.13 73.33 98.63
N ILE A 517 -33.65 72.98 99.81
CA ILE A 517 -33.36 71.70 100.49
C ILE A 517 -34.64 71.09 101.07
N ILE A 518 -34.99 69.84 100.67
CA ILE A 518 -35.75 68.87 101.48
C ILE A 518 -35.35 67.44 101.02
N PRO A 519 -34.93 66.53 101.92
CA PRO A 519 -34.71 65.11 101.60
C PRO A 519 -35.51 64.15 102.50
N GLU A 520 -36.11 63.09 101.94
CA GLU A 520 -36.76 62.03 102.74
C GLU A 520 -36.56 60.61 102.19
N THR A 521 -35.95 59.75 103.04
CA THR A 521 -36.27 58.31 103.24
C THR A 521 -36.11 57.27 102.11
N LEU A 522 -35.94 55.96 102.40
CA LEU A 522 -35.18 55.29 103.46
C LEU A 522 -34.92 53.82 103.00
N VAL A 523 -33.85 53.19 103.49
CA VAL A 523 -33.52 51.78 103.21
C VAL A 523 -34.07 50.85 104.30
N MET A 524 -34.62 49.70 103.92
CA MET A 524 -34.82 48.52 104.77
C MET A 524 -34.81 47.26 103.89
N GLY A 525 -34.04 46.21 104.12
CA GLY A 525 -32.94 45.98 105.07
C GLY A 525 -32.27 44.62 104.75
N GLY A 526 -31.16 44.20 105.37
CA GLY A 526 -30.31 44.85 106.36
C GLY A 526 -29.07 44.00 106.68
N GLY A 527 -28.10 44.58 107.39
CA GLY A 527 -26.83 43.94 107.77
C GLY A 527 -25.77 45.00 108.08
N ASN A 528 -25.22 44.98 109.30
CA ASN A 528 -24.41 46.10 109.85
C ASN A 528 -23.15 46.36 108.99
N ALA A 529 -22.74 47.60 108.63
CA ALA A 529 -22.79 48.92 109.28
C ALA A 529 -21.67 49.19 110.30
N MET A 530 -20.57 49.82 109.84
CA MET A 530 -20.18 51.20 110.21
C MET A 530 -19.01 51.72 109.33
N ASP A 531 -18.76 53.03 109.39
CA ASP A 531 -17.55 53.77 108.94
C ASP A 531 -17.23 53.91 107.43
N GLY A 532 -18.25 53.95 106.57
CA GLY A 532 -18.06 54.08 105.10
C GLY A 532 -17.81 55.50 104.54
N ALA A 533 -17.78 56.56 105.37
CA ALA A 533 -17.95 57.94 104.90
C ALA A 533 -16.73 58.88 105.05
N LEU A 534 -15.69 58.50 105.81
CA LEU A 534 -14.51 59.34 106.05
C LEU A 534 -13.21 58.78 105.47
N ALA A 535 -13.11 57.45 105.30
CA ALA A 535 -11.94 56.78 104.72
C ALA A 535 -11.74 57.12 103.22
N THR A 536 -12.83 57.30 102.47
CA THR A 536 -12.83 57.51 101.01
C THR A 536 -12.15 58.81 100.59
N LEU A 537 -12.08 59.81 101.47
CA LEU A 537 -11.43 61.11 101.20
C LEU A 537 -9.90 61.05 101.41
N MET A 538 -9.40 60.16 102.27
CA MET A 538 -7.98 59.99 102.57
C MET A 538 -7.28 58.96 101.67
N GLY A 539 -8.00 57.94 101.20
CA GLY A 539 -7.41 56.82 100.46
C GLY A 539 -6.76 57.20 99.13
N PHE A 540 -7.26 58.24 98.44
CA PHE A 540 -6.80 58.64 97.11
C PHE A 540 -5.41 59.33 97.10
N LEU A 541 -4.86 59.68 98.27
CA LEU A 541 -3.72 60.59 98.41
C LEU A 541 -2.39 59.92 98.82
N LYS A 542 -2.35 58.62 99.08
CA LYS A 542 -1.22 57.97 99.80
C LYS A 542 -0.28 57.07 98.98
N ASN A 543 -0.70 56.54 97.83
CA ASN A 543 0.01 55.40 97.20
C ASN A 543 1.09 55.74 96.14
N GLN A 544 1.68 56.93 96.19
CA GLN A 544 2.98 57.18 95.56
C GLN A 544 4.11 56.64 96.47
N GLN A 545 4.81 55.56 96.07
CA GLN A 545 6.28 55.34 96.16
C GLN A 545 6.73 53.84 96.20
N LYS A 546 7.49 53.44 95.16
CA LYS A 546 8.65 52.49 95.11
C LYS A 546 8.67 51.12 95.85
N GLY A 547 8.84 50.03 95.07
CA GLY A 547 10.12 49.27 95.04
C GLY A 547 10.21 47.76 95.45
N SER A 548 10.81 46.93 94.56
CA SER A 548 11.59 45.66 94.81
C SER A 548 10.91 44.40 95.41
N SER A 549 11.43 43.15 95.31
CA SER A 549 12.26 42.41 94.30
C SER A 549 12.55 40.93 94.74
N TRP A 550 12.82 40.00 93.80
CA TRP A 550 13.23 38.56 93.98
C TRP A 550 12.11 37.61 94.51
N THR A 551 12.18 36.26 94.56
CA THR A 551 13.24 35.22 94.29
C THR A 551 12.62 33.87 93.79
N THR A 552 13.37 32.75 93.82
CA THR A 552 13.03 31.34 93.43
C THR A 552 12.54 30.46 94.62
N GLU A 553 12.28 29.12 94.62
CA GLU A 553 12.85 27.93 93.92
C GLU A 553 11.92 26.67 93.78
N ILE A 554 12.11 25.95 92.65
CA ILE A 554 12.37 24.49 92.45
C ILE A 554 11.55 23.38 93.18
N LYS A 555 11.05 22.40 92.38
CA LYS A 555 11.25 20.92 92.44
C LYS A 555 10.48 20.23 91.27
N SER A 556 10.97 19.31 90.41
CA SER A 556 12.03 18.25 90.42
C SER A 556 11.63 16.93 91.11
N PRO A 557 12.26 15.75 90.82
CA PRO A 557 13.29 15.40 89.80
C PRO A 557 12.60 14.79 88.54
N SER A 558 13.09 13.85 87.69
CA SER A 558 14.33 13.05 87.46
C SER A 558 14.44 12.74 85.92
N SER A 559 15.21 11.83 85.30
CA SER A 559 16.23 10.80 85.65
C SER A 559 17.15 10.49 84.43
N LYS A 560 18.24 9.72 84.62
CA LYS A 560 19.19 9.09 83.64
C LYS A 560 19.79 7.82 84.33
N PRO A 561 20.91 7.13 83.95
CA PRO A 561 21.84 7.13 82.78
C PRO A 561 21.93 5.71 82.12
N ASP A 562 22.94 5.21 81.38
CA ASP A 562 24.26 5.70 80.92
C ASP A 562 24.54 5.33 79.43
N SER A 563 25.56 4.52 79.10
CA SER A 563 26.16 4.44 77.76
C SER A 563 27.14 3.26 77.59
N LYS A 564 27.54 2.95 76.33
CA LYS A 564 28.86 2.44 75.82
C LYS A 564 28.85 1.20 74.90
N LYS A 565 29.47 1.39 73.71
CA LYS A 565 30.55 0.56 73.09
C LYS A 565 30.20 -0.89 72.62
N LYS A 566 30.93 -1.56 71.71
CA LYS A 566 32.11 -1.23 70.83
C LYS A 566 32.19 -2.28 69.70
N GLU A 567 32.74 -1.92 68.53
CA GLU A 567 33.38 -2.82 67.52
C GLU A 567 32.53 -3.98 66.94
N GLY A 568 32.88 -4.64 65.83
CA GLY A 568 33.94 -4.40 64.83
C GLY A 568 34.05 -5.53 63.79
N ASP A 569 34.68 -5.22 62.66
CA ASP A 569 35.24 -6.09 61.60
C ASP A 569 34.35 -6.97 60.67
N ILE A 570 34.95 -7.22 59.50
CA ILE A 570 34.56 -8.05 58.32
C ILE A 570 33.44 -7.47 57.44
#